data_AF-A0A6P5RQK4-F1
#
_entry.id   AF-A0A6P5RQK4-F1
#
_cell.length_a   1.000
_cell.length_b   1.000
_cell.length_c   1.000
_cell.angle_alpha   90.00
_cell.angle_beta   90.00
_cell.angle_gamma   90.00
#
_symmetry.space_group_name_H-M   'P 1'
#
loop_
_entity.id
_entity.type
_entity.pdbx_description
1 polymer ?
#
loop_
_entity_poly.entity_id
_entity_poly.type
_entity_poly.pdbx_seq_one_letter_code
_entity_poly.pdbx_strand_id
1 'polypeptide(L)'
;MAAPGPGSVQKAEEEWRAILSPEQFRILREKGTELKFTGEYDKVFEEGVYNCAGCGTPLYKSTTKFDSGCGWPAFYEGLPGAINRSVSF
;
A
#
# COMPACT_ATOMS: atom_id res chain seq x y z
N MET A 1 -6.43 11.68 -19.95
CA MET A 1 -5.79 11.84 -18.62
C MET A 1 -6.89 11.67 -17.60
N ALA A 2 -6.90 10.55 -16.85
CA ALA A 2 -7.94 10.29 -15.85
C ALA A 2 -7.81 11.28 -14.69
N ALA A 3 -8.90 11.95 -14.32
CA ALA A 3 -8.91 12.89 -13.22
C ALA A 3 -8.56 12.16 -11.90
N PRO A 4 -7.78 12.79 -11.01
CA PRO A 4 -7.46 12.21 -9.71
C PRO A 4 -8.74 12.03 -8.87
N GLY A 5 -8.94 10.81 -8.35
CA GLY A 5 -9.98 10.55 -7.37
C GLY A 5 -9.73 11.32 -6.06
N PRO A 6 -10.77 11.59 -5.26
CA PRO A 6 -10.63 12.28 -3.98
C PRO A 6 -9.75 11.41 -3.07
N GLY A 7 -8.51 11.85 -2.81
CA GLY A 7 -7.51 11.10 -2.05
C GLY A 7 -6.11 11.03 -2.70
N SER A 8 -5.94 11.45 -3.95
CA SER A 8 -4.60 11.54 -4.54
C SER A 8 -3.87 12.76 -3.98
N VAL A 9 -2.88 12.54 -3.13
CA VAL A 9 -1.95 13.60 -2.73
C VAL A 9 -1.03 13.89 -3.91
N GLN A 10 -1.08 15.12 -4.43
CA GLN A 10 -0.24 15.56 -5.53
C GLN A 10 1.02 16.20 -4.97
N LYS A 11 2.16 15.57 -5.19
CA LYS A 11 3.50 16.09 -4.87
C LYS A 11 4.44 15.83 -6.04
N ALA A 12 5.47 16.66 -6.17
CA ALA A 12 6.53 16.45 -7.14
C ALA A 12 7.29 15.14 -6.84
N GLU A 13 7.93 14.56 -7.86
CA GLU A 13 8.72 13.33 -7.68
C GLU A 13 9.89 13.54 -6.72
N GLU A 14 10.58 14.69 -6.78
CA GLU A 14 11.62 15.07 -5.82
C GLU A 14 11.11 15.03 -4.37
N GLU A 15 9.91 15.54 -4.14
CA GLU A 15 9.32 15.58 -2.79
C GLU A 15 9.02 14.18 -2.29
N TRP A 16 8.51 13.30 -3.16
CA TRP A 16 8.33 11.88 -2.84
C TRP A 16 9.65 11.18 -2.54
N ARG A 17 10.71 11.44 -3.32
CA ARG A 17 12.07 10.90 -3.06
C ARG A 17 12.66 11.38 -1.74
N ALA A 18 12.25 12.56 -1.26
CA ALA A 18 12.69 13.09 0.02
C ALA A 18 11.96 12.48 1.24
N ILE A 19 10.70 12.04 1.08
CA ILE A 19 9.89 11.52 2.20
C ILE A 19 9.78 9.99 2.23
N LEU A 20 9.93 9.31 1.10
CA LEU A 20 9.86 7.85 1.00
C LEU A 20 11.27 7.25 1.04
N SER A 21 11.40 6.07 1.64
CA SER A 21 12.61 5.28 1.45
C SER A 21 12.79 4.90 -0.03
N PRO A 22 14.02 4.57 -0.49
CA PRO A 22 14.24 4.14 -1.87
C PRO A 22 13.34 2.96 -2.30
N GLU A 23 13.10 2.01 -1.40
CA GLU A 23 12.23 0.86 -1.65
C GLU A 23 10.76 1.25 -1.71
N GLN A 24 10.28 2.08 -0.77
CA GLN A 24 8.91 2.60 -0.79
C GLN A 24 8.64 3.42 -2.06
N PHE A 25 9.60 4.24 -2.50
CA PHE A 25 9.48 4.99 -3.74
C PHE A 25 9.36 4.05 -4.94
N ARG A 26 10.24 3.05 -5.04
CA ARG A 26 10.19 2.04 -6.12
C ARG A 26 8.83 1.33 -6.18
N ILE A 27 8.28 0.94 -5.04
CA ILE A 27 7.01 0.22 -4.97
C ILE A 27 5.82 1.16 -5.27
N LEU A 28 5.71 2.28 -4.56
CA LEU A 28 4.54 3.15 -4.62
C LEU A 28 4.49 4.03 -5.87
N ARG A 29 5.64 4.40 -6.45
CA ARG A 29 5.73 5.34 -7.57
C ARG A 29 6.15 4.67 -8.87
N GLU A 30 7.09 3.73 -8.81
CA GLU A 30 7.61 3.03 -10.01
C GLU A 30 6.89 1.69 -10.27
N LYS A 31 5.82 1.39 -9.52
CA LYS A 31 5.03 0.14 -9.61
C LYS A 31 5.88 -1.13 -9.41
N GLY A 32 6.93 -1.05 -8.61
CA GLY A 32 7.74 -2.19 -8.22
C GLY A 32 7.04 -3.09 -7.21
N THR A 33 7.62 -4.28 -6.98
CA THR A 33 7.17 -5.25 -5.98
C THR A 33 8.36 -5.61 -5.08
N GLU A 34 8.19 -5.57 -3.76
CA GLU A 34 9.21 -6.05 -2.81
C GLU A 34 9.50 -7.55 -3.01
N LEU A 35 10.65 -8.02 -2.52
CA LEU A 35 10.95 -9.44 -2.56
C LEU A 35 10.00 -10.21 -1.61
N LYS A 36 9.65 -11.44 -1.99
CA LYS A 36 8.81 -12.29 -1.14
C LYS A 36 9.50 -12.53 0.21
N PHE A 37 8.71 -12.53 1.28
CA PHE A 37 9.14 -12.77 2.66
C PHE A 37 10.12 -11.74 3.24
N THR A 38 10.31 -10.58 2.59
CA THR A 38 11.18 -9.50 3.11
C THR A 38 10.40 -8.34 3.72
N GLY A 39 9.10 -8.24 3.43
CA GLY A 39 8.28 -7.13 3.90
C GLY A 39 8.05 -7.16 5.41
N GLU A 40 8.21 -5.99 6.05
CA GLU A 40 8.06 -5.81 7.51
C GLU A 40 6.71 -6.33 8.03
N TYR A 41 5.64 -6.18 7.24
CA TYR A 41 4.27 -6.51 7.65
C TYR A 41 3.78 -7.89 7.21
N ASP A 42 4.59 -8.70 6.53
CA ASP A 42 4.16 -10.02 6.03
C ASP A 42 3.67 -10.92 7.18
N LYS A 43 4.48 -11.04 8.24
CA LYS A 43 4.21 -11.91 9.41
C LYS A 43 3.78 -11.16 10.68
N VAL A 44 3.39 -9.90 10.55
CA VAL A 44 2.86 -9.10 11.67
C VAL A 44 1.34 -9.25 11.73
N PHE A 45 0.79 -9.55 12.91
CA PHE A 45 -0.65 -9.73 13.13
C PHE A 45 -1.17 -8.95 14.34
N GLU A 46 -0.44 -7.91 14.74
CA GLU A 46 -0.83 -7.02 15.84
C GLU A 46 -2.11 -6.26 15.49
N GLU A 47 -2.87 -5.87 16.52
CA GLU A 47 -4.09 -5.10 16.34
C GLU A 47 -3.80 -3.68 15.85
N GLY A 48 -4.48 -3.25 14.78
CA GLY A 48 -4.25 -1.92 14.22
C GLY A 48 -4.87 -1.71 12.84
N VAL A 49 -4.43 -0.63 12.21
CA VAL A 49 -4.87 -0.20 10.87
C VAL A 49 -3.64 0.02 10.00
N TYR A 50 -3.65 -0.57 8.81
CA TYR A 50 -2.61 -0.40 7.80
C TYR A 50 -2.95 0.83 6.95
N ASN A 51 -2.08 1.82 7.00
CA ASN A 51 -2.25 3.08 6.27
C ASN A 51 -1.36 3.11 5.04
N CYS A 52 -1.78 3.84 4.01
CA CYS A 52 -0.95 4.13 2.85
C CYS A 52 0.32 4.87 3.29
N ALA A 53 1.51 4.28 3.06
CA ALA A 53 2.77 4.91 3.41
C ALA A 53 3.03 6.25 2.68
N GLY A 54 2.36 6.49 1.55
CA GLY A 54 2.45 7.76 0.81
C GLY A 54 1.57 8.88 1.37
N CYS A 55 0.27 8.63 1.51
CA CYS A 55 -0.71 9.67 1.86
C CYS A 55 -1.35 9.52 3.25
N GLY A 56 -1.00 8.47 4.00
CA GLY A 56 -1.55 8.21 5.34
C GLY A 56 -3.00 7.74 5.36
N THR A 57 -3.65 7.54 4.20
CA THR A 57 -5.04 7.08 4.13
C THR A 57 -5.17 5.66 4.71
N PRO A 58 -6.10 5.40 5.63
CA PRO A 58 -6.40 4.05 6.12
C PRO A 58 -6.84 3.10 5.00
N LEU A 59 -6.21 1.93 4.89
CA LEU A 59 -6.49 0.95 3.83
C LEU A 59 -7.10 -0.35 4.35
N TYR A 60 -6.50 -0.95 5.39
CA TYR A 60 -6.90 -2.28 5.89
C TYR A 60 -6.93 -2.30 7.41
N LYS A 61 -7.78 -3.17 7.99
CA LYS A 61 -7.78 -3.48 9.42
C LYS A 61 -6.98 -4.75 9.65
N SER A 62 -6.27 -4.85 10.78
CA SER A 62 -5.59 -6.10 11.17
C SER A 62 -6.53 -7.30 11.25
N THR A 63 -7.80 -7.07 11.62
CA THR A 63 -8.85 -8.11 11.69
C THR A 63 -9.17 -8.75 10.32
N THR A 64 -8.79 -8.09 9.22
CA THR A 64 -8.99 -8.62 7.86
C THR A 64 -7.73 -9.28 7.29
N LYS A 65 -6.62 -9.24 8.05
CA LYS A 65 -5.35 -9.87 7.69
C LYS A 65 -5.39 -11.36 7.94
N PHE A 66 -4.77 -12.14 7.06
CA PHE A 66 -4.62 -13.59 7.23
C PHE A 66 -3.27 -14.06 6.69
N ASP A 67 -2.80 -15.23 7.14
CA ASP A 67 -1.59 -15.85 6.58
C ASP A 67 -1.95 -16.63 5.31
N SER A 68 -1.60 -16.07 4.16
CA SER A 68 -1.79 -16.71 2.86
C SER A 68 -0.61 -17.62 2.45
N GLY A 69 0.54 -17.49 3.13
CA GLY A 69 1.79 -18.12 2.71
C GLY A 69 2.39 -17.58 1.39
N CYS A 70 1.85 -16.51 0.80
CA CYS A 70 2.32 -16.01 -0.50
C CYS A 70 3.64 -15.21 -0.41
N GLY A 71 3.98 -14.72 0.79
CA GLY A 71 5.17 -13.92 1.06
C GLY A 71 4.98 -12.41 1.00
N TRP A 72 3.72 -11.96 1.00
CA TRP A 72 3.32 -10.56 1.18
C TRP A 72 2.09 -10.47 2.09
N PRO A 73 1.86 -9.31 2.74
CA PRO A 73 0.67 -9.08 3.54
C PRO A 73 -0.62 -9.34 2.75
N ALA A 74 -1.48 -10.22 3.26
CA ALA A 74 -2.74 -10.59 2.62
C ALA A 74 -3.94 -10.18 3.48
N PHE A 75 -4.93 -9.54 2.83
CA PHE A 75 -6.16 -9.07 3.45
C PHE A 75 -7.36 -9.49 2.60
N TYR A 76 -8.43 -9.98 3.22
CA TYR A 76 -9.64 -10.37 2.48
C TYR A 76 -10.59 -9.20 2.23
N GLU A 77 -10.46 -8.11 3.00
CA GLU A 77 -11.30 -6.92 2.89
C GLU A 77 -10.48 -5.66 3.19
N GLY A 78 -10.67 -4.63 2.37
CA GLY A 78 -10.15 -3.29 2.60
C GLY A 78 -11.26 -2.32 2.97
N LEU A 79 -10.88 -1.17 3.54
CA LEU A 79 -11.83 -0.17 4.01
C LEU A 79 -12.68 0.39 2.85
N PRO A 80 -13.99 0.60 3.06
CA PRO A 80 -14.89 1.10 2.03
C PRO A 80 -14.39 2.43 1.43
N GLY A 81 -14.28 2.48 0.10
CA GLY A 81 -13.84 3.69 -0.62
C GLY A 81 -12.34 3.99 -0.59
N ALA A 82 -11.53 3.23 0.16
CA ALA A 82 -10.09 3.49 0.29
C ALA A 82 -9.25 2.98 -0.89
N ILE A 83 -9.75 1.99 -1.64
CA ILE A 83 -8.97 1.28 -2.66
C ILE A 83 -9.64 1.44 -4.04
N ASN A 84 -8.88 1.99 -4.99
CA ASN A 84 -9.27 1.98 -6.41
C ASN A 84 -8.77 0.67 -7.05
N ARG A 85 -9.67 -0.07 -7.70
CA ARG A 85 -9.36 -1.34 -8.37
C ARG A 85 -9.36 -1.15 -9.88
N SER A 86 -8.21 -1.36 -10.50
CA SER A 86 -8.08 -1.47 -11.95
C SER A 86 -7.96 -2.94 -12.35
N VAL A 87 -8.79 -3.39 -13.29
CA VAL A 87 -8.69 -4.75 -13.86
C VAL A 87 -7.72 -4.71 -15.03
N SER A 88 -6.68 -5.54 -14.98
CA SER A 88 -5.78 -5.78 -16.10
C SER A 88 -6.14 -7.14 -16.71
N PHE A 89 -6.46 -7.16 -18.01
CA PHE A 89 -6.70 -8.38 -18.79
C PHE A 89 -5.41 -8.85 -19.48
#